data_AF-A0AAW9DFF1-F1
#
_entry.id   AF-A0AAW9DFF1-F1
#
_cell.length_a   1.000
_cell.length_b   1.000
_cell.length_c   1.000
_cell.angle_alpha   90.00
_cell.angle_beta   90.00
_cell.angle_gamma   90.00
#
_symmetry.space_group_name_H-M   'P 1'
#
loop_
_entity.id
_entity.type
_entity.pdbx_description
1 polymer ?
#
loop_
_entity_poly.entity_id
_entity_poly.type
_entity_poly.pdbx_seq_one_letter_code
_entity_poly.pdbx_strand_id
1 'polypeptide(L)'
;MVRKKMIGKAHNFSIDGKKPVRGWYLLIAKNGEEFLVRRNFRLPWYGFQEVYQTGISLAPIAVLNSVEIKNRSFLGAGIGIAIAPLVRMIVPMELIFGGSNLPINVLEGVYNIFGLSIIAMLAFFLTSFYRYKKVESYIQKQGGKLSKLGYIKSNQYLTLMANGRELW
;
A
#
# COMPACT_ATOMS: atom_id res chain seq x y z
N MET A 1 8.06 25.01 11.01
CA MET A 1 7.31 24.10 10.11
C MET A 1 5.95 24.73 9.81
N VAL A 2 5.71 25.21 8.59
CA VAL A 2 4.45 25.87 8.24
C VAL A 2 3.37 24.80 8.03
N ARG A 3 2.36 24.76 8.90
CA ARG A 3 1.19 23.88 8.74
C ARG A 3 0.19 24.55 7.80
N LYS A 4 0.17 24.14 6.53
CA LYS A 4 -0.84 24.59 5.57
C LYS A 4 -2.06 23.68 5.67
N LYS A 5 -3.22 24.26 5.98
CA LYS A 5 -4.50 23.55 5.94
C LYS A 5 -5.05 23.61 4.52
N MET A 6 -5.51 22.47 4.02
CA MET A 6 -6.11 22.35 2.70
C MET A 6 -7.40 21.54 2.80
N ILE A 7 -8.37 21.87 1.95
CA ILE A 7 -9.64 21.17 1.84
C ILE A 7 -9.69 20.58 0.43
N GLY A 8 -9.93 19.28 0.33
CA GLY A 8 -9.97 18.56 -0.93
C GLY A 8 -10.75 17.26 -0.81
N LYS A 9 -10.99 16.61 -1.93
CA LYS A 9 -11.64 15.30 -2.00
C LYS A 9 -10.61 14.24 -2.39
N ALA A 10 -10.67 13.10 -1.70
CA ALA A 10 -9.86 11.94 -2.01
C ALA A 10 -10.55 11.08 -3.07
N HIS A 11 -9.81 10.70 -4.08
CA HIS A 11 -10.25 9.89 -5.21
C HIS A 11 -9.32 8.71 -5.38
N ASN A 12 -9.89 7.55 -5.69
CA ASN A 12 -9.09 6.47 -6.26
C ASN A 12 -8.75 6.84 -7.71
N PHE A 13 -7.67 6.30 -8.25
CA PHE A 13 -7.32 6.44 -9.65
C PHE A 13 -6.85 5.11 -10.23
N SER A 14 -6.95 4.96 -11.54
CA SER A 14 -6.64 3.72 -12.24
C SER A 14 -5.68 3.98 -13.39
N ILE A 15 -4.51 3.38 -13.36
CA ILE A 15 -3.52 3.48 -14.45
C ILE A 15 -3.95 2.66 -15.67
N ASP A 16 -4.66 1.55 -15.47
CA ASP A 16 -5.06 0.62 -16.52
C ASP A 16 -6.55 0.73 -16.89
N GLY A 17 -7.27 1.70 -16.31
CA GLY A 17 -8.72 1.84 -16.43
C GLY A 17 -9.54 0.72 -15.78
N LYS A 18 -8.89 -0.32 -15.23
CA LYS A 18 -9.57 -1.52 -14.72
C LYS A 18 -9.57 -1.60 -13.21
N LYS A 19 -8.46 -1.25 -12.54
CA LYS A 19 -8.33 -1.44 -11.08
C LYS A 19 -7.72 -0.22 -10.40
N PRO A 20 -8.28 0.19 -9.25
CA PRO A 20 -7.70 1.27 -8.47
C PRO A 20 -6.27 0.92 -8.04
N VAL A 21 -5.38 1.91 -8.12
CA VAL A 21 -4.00 1.76 -7.72
C VAL A 21 -3.92 1.63 -6.20
N ARG A 22 -3.72 0.39 -5.74
CA ARG A 22 -3.57 0.10 -4.31
C ARG A 22 -2.33 0.81 -3.76
N GLY A 23 -2.45 1.33 -2.54
CA GLY A 23 -1.34 2.00 -1.88
C GLY A 23 -1.30 3.51 -2.10
N TRP A 24 -2.23 4.05 -2.90
CA TRP A 24 -2.25 5.45 -3.29
C TRP A 24 -3.68 5.97 -3.40
N TYR A 25 -3.85 7.28 -3.22
CA TYR A 25 -5.04 7.99 -3.63
C TYR A 25 -4.67 9.39 -4.13
N LEU A 26 -5.52 9.93 -4.99
CA LEU A 26 -5.42 11.28 -5.52
C LEU A 26 -6.24 12.22 -4.64
N LEU A 27 -5.63 13.29 -4.16
CA LEU A 27 -6.29 14.35 -3.42
C LEU A 27 -6.39 15.57 -4.34
N ILE A 28 -7.61 15.97 -4.68
CA ILE A 28 -7.88 17.18 -5.47
C ILE A 28 -8.35 18.26 -4.51
N ALA A 29 -7.55 19.31 -4.36
CA ALA A 29 -7.88 20.45 -3.51
C ALA A 29 -8.92 21.37 -4.18
N LYS A 30 -9.63 22.18 -3.39
CA LYS A 30 -10.66 23.10 -3.91
C LYS A 30 -10.12 24.12 -4.93
N ASN A 31 -8.83 24.44 -4.87
CA ASN A 31 -8.14 25.32 -5.82
C ASN A 31 -7.72 24.60 -7.12
N GLY A 32 -8.06 23.32 -7.28
CA GLY A 32 -7.67 22.52 -8.45
C GLY A 32 -6.27 21.91 -8.34
N GLU A 33 -5.51 22.15 -7.26
CA GLU A 33 -4.22 21.51 -7.08
C GLU A 33 -4.38 20.00 -6.80
N GLU A 34 -3.55 19.22 -7.47
CA GLU A 34 -3.56 17.76 -7.39
C GLU A 34 -2.37 17.25 -6.58
N PHE A 35 -2.66 16.33 -5.67
CA PHE A 35 -1.66 15.70 -4.81
C PHE A 35 -1.85 14.20 -4.79
N LEU A 36 -0.75 13.46 -4.87
CA LEU A 36 -0.74 12.02 -4.65
C LEU A 36 -0.37 11.73 -3.22
N VAL A 37 -1.21 10.97 -2.53
CA VAL A 37 -0.94 10.55 -1.16
C VAL A 37 -0.66 9.05 -1.16
N ARG A 38 0.49 8.68 -0.58
CA ARG A 38 0.90 7.29 -0.46
C ARG A 38 0.38 6.72 0.85
N ARG A 39 -0.40 5.65 0.73
CA ARG A 39 -0.99 4.91 1.84
C ARG A 39 -0.97 3.42 1.56
N ASN A 40 0.15 2.77 1.86
CA ASN A 40 0.38 1.36 1.53
C ASN A 40 -0.56 0.38 2.24
N PHE A 41 -1.16 0.78 3.36
CA PHE A 41 -2.03 -0.07 4.19
C PHE A 41 -3.42 0.52 4.36
N ARG A 42 -4.43 -0.33 4.28
CA ARG A 42 -5.83 -0.02 4.66
C ARG A 42 -6.09 -0.24 6.15
N LEU A 43 -5.06 -0.07 6.97
CA LEU A 43 -5.24 -0.04 8.40
C LEU A 43 -5.93 1.28 8.78
N PRO A 44 -6.84 1.27 9.76
CA PRO A 44 -7.50 2.47 10.30
C PRO A 44 -6.48 3.26 11.14
N TRP A 45 -5.41 3.71 10.50
CA TRP A 45 -4.28 4.37 11.13
C TRP A 45 -4.42 5.88 10.97
N TYR A 46 -4.58 6.58 12.09
CA TYR A 46 -4.59 8.03 12.15
C TYR A 46 -3.15 8.56 12.26
N GLY A 47 -2.52 8.88 11.12
CA GLY A 47 -1.12 9.30 11.10
C GLY A 47 -0.74 10.13 9.88
N PHE A 48 0.54 10.52 9.86
CA PHE A 48 1.12 11.26 8.74
C PHE A 48 1.34 10.34 7.53
N GLN A 49 0.92 10.80 6.37
CA GLN A 49 1.03 10.09 5.09
C GLN A 49 1.89 10.92 4.15
N GLU A 50 2.74 10.26 3.36
CA GLU A 50 3.61 10.93 2.40
C GLU A 50 2.79 11.56 1.27
N VAL A 51 3.05 12.83 0.98
CA VAL A 51 2.41 13.56 -0.12
C VAL A 51 3.42 13.88 -1.20
N TYR A 52 2.96 13.71 -2.43
CA TYR A 52 3.69 13.94 -3.65
C TYR A 52 2.91 14.85 -4.58
N GLN A 53 3.63 15.54 -5.45
CA GLN A 53 3.07 16.32 -6.54
C GLN A 53 3.60 15.79 -7.86
N THR A 54 2.77 15.93 -8.89
CA THR A 54 3.11 15.58 -10.27
C THR A 54 3.06 16.81 -11.15
N GLY A 55 3.94 16.87 -12.15
CA GLY A 55 3.89 17.89 -13.20
C GLY A 55 2.80 17.65 -14.27
N ILE A 56 2.02 16.56 -14.11
CA ILE A 56 0.94 16.15 -15.00
C ILE A 56 -0.37 16.07 -14.21
N SER A 57 -1.50 16.27 -14.89
CA SER A 57 -2.82 16.06 -14.31
C SER A 57 -3.21 14.58 -14.33
N LEU A 58 -3.66 14.09 -13.18
CA LEU A 58 -4.17 12.74 -12.95
C LEU A 58 -5.69 12.74 -12.76
N ALA A 59 -6.35 13.91 -12.72
CA ALA A 59 -7.80 14.01 -12.71
C ALA A 59 -8.51 13.20 -13.83
N PRO A 60 -7.99 13.09 -15.08
CA PRO A 60 -8.65 12.31 -16.12
C PRO A 60 -8.72 10.80 -15.82
N ILE A 61 -7.78 10.29 -15.03
CA ILE A 61 -7.74 8.87 -14.62
C ILE A 61 -8.28 8.65 -13.21
N ALA A 62 -8.85 9.71 -12.61
CA ALA A 62 -9.54 9.63 -11.33
C ALA A 62 -10.82 8.83 -11.52
N VAL A 63 -10.97 7.79 -10.71
CA VAL A 63 -12.16 6.95 -10.71
C VAL A 63 -13.15 7.57 -9.73
N LEU A 64 -14.16 8.23 -10.29
CA LEU A 64 -15.19 8.98 -9.54
C LEU A 64 -16.03 8.09 -8.63
N ASN A 65 -16.27 6.82 -9.00
CA ASN A 65 -17.09 5.89 -8.23
C ASN A 65 -16.42 4.53 -8.13
N SER A 66 -16.51 3.92 -6.94
CA SER A 66 -15.96 2.62 -6.58
C SER A 66 -16.14 1.58 -7.68
N VAL A 67 -15.08 1.27 -8.43
CA VAL A 67 -15.07 0.06 -9.27
C VAL A 67 -15.40 -1.09 -8.33
N GLU A 68 -16.48 -1.82 -8.61
CA GLU A 68 -16.75 -3.10 -7.97
C GLU A 68 -15.49 -3.94 -8.07
N ILE A 69 -14.80 -4.10 -6.95
CA ILE A 69 -13.68 -5.02 -6.86
C ILE A 69 -14.31 -6.40 -6.91
N LYS A 70 -14.52 -6.97 -8.11
CA LYS A 70 -14.84 -8.39 -8.26
C LYS A 70 -13.80 -9.14 -7.43
N ASN A 71 -14.29 -9.80 -6.38
CA ASN A 71 -13.50 -10.33 -5.29
C ASN A 71 -12.74 -11.58 -5.76
N ARG A 72 -11.71 -11.40 -6.63
CA ARG A 72 -10.84 -12.48 -7.11
C ARG A 72 -9.81 -12.92 -6.07
N SER A 73 -10.18 -12.88 -4.78
CA SER A 73 -9.35 -13.35 -3.67
C SER A 73 -8.86 -14.78 -3.92
N PHE A 74 -9.73 -15.62 -4.52
CA PHE A 74 -9.42 -17.00 -4.90
C PHE A 74 -8.27 -17.15 -5.90
N LEU A 75 -8.09 -16.20 -6.83
CA LEU A 75 -7.00 -16.30 -7.82
C LEU A 75 -5.63 -16.08 -7.15
N GLY A 76 -5.57 -15.13 -6.22
CA GLY A 76 -4.34 -14.86 -5.45
C GLY A 76 -4.03 -15.99 -4.47
N ALA A 77 -5.04 -16.55 -3.81
CA ALA A 77 -4.89 -17.72 -2.95
C ALA A 77 -4.42 -18.96 -3.74
N GLY A 78 -5.01 -19.21 -4.92
CA GLY A 78 -4.61 -20.33 -5.78
C GLY A 78 -3.17 -20.22 -6.28
N ILE A 79 -2.74 -19.02 -6.69
CA ILE A 79 -1.34 -18.77 -7.06
C ILE A 79 -0.40 -18.98 -5.86
N GLY A 80 -0.79 -18.51 -4.66
CA GLY A 80 -0.02 -18.73 -3.44
C GLY A 80 0.15 -20.21 -3.10
N ILE A 81 -0.91 -21.02 -3.24
CA ILE A 81 -0.87 -22.47 -3.03
C ILE A 81 0.05 -23.15 -4.05
N ALA A 82 0.04 -22.73 -5.31
CA ALA A 82 0.91 -23.31 -6.35
C ALA A 82 2.38 -22.91 -6.19
N ILE A 83 2.66 -21.70 -5.69
CA ILE A 83 4.02 -21.21 -5.48
C ILE A 83 4.64 -21.78 -4.20
N ALA A 84 3.83 -22.05 -3.16
CA ALA A 84 4.33 -22.53 -1.88
C ALA A 84 5.20 -23.81 -1.98
N PRO A 85 4.85 -24.85 -2.76
CA PRO A 85 5.71 -26.01 -3.00
C PRO A 85 7.05 -25.64 -3.65
N LEU A 86 7.04 -24.74 -4.65
CA LEU A 86 8.26 -24.31 -5.34
C LEU A 86 9.19 -23.55 -4.40
N VAL A 87 8.62 -22.69 -3.55
CA VAL A 87 9.38 -21.98 -2.52
C VAL A 87 9.96 -22.96 -1.51
N ARG A 88 9.21 -23.98 -1.07
CA ARG A 88 9.70 -25.03 -0.15
C ARG A 88 10.85 -25.86 -0.73
N MET A 89 10.91 -26.04 -2.06
CA MET A 89 12.02 -26.77 -2.70
C MET A 89 13.34 -25.98 -2.66
N ILE A 90 13.28 -24.65 -2.63
CA ILE A 90 14.45 -23.77 -2.75
C ILE A 90 14.84 -23.18 -1.39
N VAL A 91 13.84 -22.91 -0.54
CA VAL A 91 14.00 -22.26 0.75
C VAL A 91 13.69 -23.26 1.86
N PRO A 92 14.72 -23.74 2.59
CA PRO A 92 14.54 -24.52 3.80
C PRO A 92 13.50 -23.88 4.74
N MET A 93 12.57 -24.68 5.25
CA MET A 93 11.48 -24.17 6.10
C MET A 93 12.02 -23.56 7.40
N GLU A 94 13.18 -24.01 7.84
CA GLU A 94 13.92 -23.51 8.99
C GLU A 94 14.38 -22.05 8.78
N LEU A 95 14.57 -21.61 7.53
CA LEU A 95 14.87 -20.20 7.25
C LEU A 95 13.63 -19.31 7.43
N ILE A 96 12.43 -19.86 7.20
CA ILE A 96 11.18 -19.08 7.25
C ILE A 96 10.57 -19.11 8.66
N PHE A 97 10.50 -20.30 9.26
CA PHE A 97 9.82 -20.55 10.53
C PHE A 97 10.79 -20.79 11.70
N GLY A 98 12.10 -20.87 11.41
CA GLY A 98 13.10 -21.22 12.41
C GLY A 98 13.18 -22.72 12.68
N GLY A 99 14.14 -23.11 13.51
CA GLY A 99 14.38 -24.52 13.86
C GLY A 99 13.27 -25.12 14.73
N SER A 100 13.28 -26.45 14.85
CA SER A 100 12.37 -27.14 15.78
C SER A 100 12.66 -26.72 17.22
N ASN A 101 11.63 -26.24 17.93
CA ASN A 101 11.75 -25.81 19.32
C ASN A 101 11.26 -26.88 20.31
N LEU A 102 11.74 -28.11 20.13
CA LEU A 102 11.42 -29.27 20.98
C LEU A 102 12.70 -29.95 21.45
N PRO A 103 12.95 -30.08 22.78
CA PRO A 103 12.16 -29.53 23.89
C PRO A 103 12.15 -27.99 23.89
N ILE A 104 11.15 -27.40 24.56
CA ILE A 104 10.92 -25.95 24.51
C ILE A 104 12.14 -25.18 25.02
N ASN A 105 12.73 -24.37 24.14
CA ASN A 105 13.75 -23.38 24.44
C ASN A 105 13.18 -21.98 24.14
N VAL A 106 13.17 -21.12 25.16
CA VAL A 106 12.61 -19.77 25.05
C VAL A 106 13.41 -18.91 24.07
N LEU A 107 14.75 -19.01 24.11
CA LEU A 107 15.64 -18.21 23.29
C LEU A 107 15.50 -18.58 21.81
N GLU A 108 15.44 -19.89 21.51
CA GLU A 108 15.18 -20.39 20.15
C GLU A 108 13.82 -19.91 19.63
N GLY A 109 12.77 -19.99 20.47
CA GLY A 109 11.46 -19.47 20.12
C GLY A 109 11.47 -17.98 19.78
N VAL A 110 12.24 -17.16 20.51
CA VAL A 110 12.41 -15.73 20.21
C VAL A 110 13.11 -15.51 18.87
N TYR A 111 14.18 -16.25 18.58
CA TYR A 111 14.87 -16.15 17.29
C TYR A 111 13.95 -16.52 16.12
N ASN A 112 13.16 -17.58 16.26
CA ASN A 112 12.21 -18.03 15.24
C ASN A 112 11.15 -16.95 14.94
N ILE A 113 10.54 -16.37 15.99
CA ILE A 113 9.55 -15.30 15.84
C ILE A 113 10.18 -14.06 15.20
N PHE A 114 11.39 -13.71 15.61
CA PHE A 114 12.10 -12.54 15.08
C PHE A 114 12.45 -12.74 13.59
N GLY A 115 12.95 -13.92 13.22
CA GLY A 115 13.23 -14.28 11.83
C GLY A 115 11.99 -14.18 10.94
N LEU A 116 10.88 -14.78 11.37
CA LEU A 116 9.61 -14.69 10.65
C LEU A 116 9.13 -13.23 10.51
N SER A 117 9.30 -12.43 11.57
CA SER A 117 8.94 -11.02 11.57
C SER A 117 9.76 -10.22 10.56
N ILE A 118 11.06 -10.48 10.43
CA ILE A 118 11.94 -9.86 9.42
C ILE A 118 11.46 -10.19 8.01
N ILE A 119 11.14 -11.46 7.75
CA ILE A 119 10.66 -11.89 6.43
C ILE A 119 9.34 -11.19 6.08
N ALA A 120 8.41 -11.10 7.04
CA ALA A 120 7.17 -10.38 6.85
C ALA A 120 7.40 -8.88 6.58
N MET A 121 8.28 -8.22 7.34
CA MET A 121 8.66 -6.83 7.11
C MET A 121 9.25 -6.63 5.71
N LEU A 122 10.13 -7.52 5.27
CA LEU A 122 10.71 -7.48 3.93
C LEU A 122 9.65 -7.63 2.84
N ALA A 123 8.70 -8.57 3.00
CA ALA A 123 7.60 -8.75 2.05
C ALA A 123 6.72 -7.50 1.94
N PHE A 124 6.41 -6.86 3.08
CA PHE A 124 5.68 -5.58 3.09
C PHE A 124 6.48 -4.44 2.44
N PHE A 125 7.78 -4.37 2.71
CA PHE A 125 8.67 -3.38 2.11
C PHE A 125 8.73 -3.54 0.58
N LEU A 126 8.97 -4.75 0.08
CA LEU A 126 9.00 -5.05 -1.36
C LEU A 126 7.68 -4.73 -2.04
N THR A 127 6.55 -5.08 -1.41
CA THR A 127 5.21 -4.74 -1.91
C THR A 127 5.01 -3.22 -2.00
N SER A 128 5.44 -2.49 -0.97
CA SER A 128 5.38 -1.03 -0.90
C SER A 128 6.27 -0.36 -1.95
N PHE A 129 7.47 -0.91 -2.18
CA PHE A 129 8.42 -0.44 -3.17
C PHE A 129 7.91 -0.67 -4.60
N TYR A 130 7.42 -1.87 -4.90
CA TYR A 130 6.81 -2.18 -6.20
C TYR A 130 5.65 -1.23 -6.53
N ARG A 131 4.75 -0.98 -5.57
CA ARG A 131 3.63 -0.05 -5.77
C ARG A 131 4.11 1.38 -6.03
N TYR A 132 5.19 1.81 -5.39
CA TYR A 132 5.80 3.12 -5.65
C TYR A 132 6.36 3.18 -7.07
N LYS A 133 7.21 2.21 -7.46
CA LYS A 133 7.82 2.15 -8.78
C LYS A 133 6.80 2.07 -9.91
N LYS A 134 5.68 1.38 -9.69
CA LYS A 134 4.56 1.34 -10.66
C LYS A 134 3.99 2.73 -10.95
N VAL A 135 3.73 3.53 -9.92
CA VAL A 135 3.18 4.90 -10.06
C VAL A 135 4.22 5.84 -10.65
N GLU A 136 5.45 5.78 -10.14
CA GLU A 136 6.57 6.59 -10.65
C GLU A 136 6.79 6.34 -12.15
N SER A 137 6.86 5.08 -12.57
CA SER A 137 7.06 4.72 -13.98
C SER A 137 5.91 5.20 -14.86
N TYR A 138 4.66 5.12 -14.40
CA TYR A 138 3.52 5.65 -15.15
C TYR A 138 3.64 7.16 -15.38
N ILE A 139 3.97 7.92 -14.33
CA ILE A 139 4.11 9.37 -14.40
C ILE A 139 5.27 9.76 -15.33
N GLN A 140 6.40 9.07 -15.24
CA GLN A 140 7.57 9.29 -16.10
C GLN A 140 7.25 9.03 -17.57
N LYS A 141 6.48 7.97 -17.88
CA LYS A 141 6.03 7.67 -19.26
C LYS A 141 5.15 8.77 -19.85
N GLN A 142 4.46 9.54 -19.03
CA GLN A 142 3.64 10.69 -19.44
C GLN A 142 4.43 12.01 -19.42
N GLY A 143 5.77 11.96 -19.29
CA GLY A 143 6.62 13.15 -19.23
C GLY A 143 6.59 13.90 -17.89
N GLY A 144 5.95 13.34 -16.87
CA GLY A 144 5.87 13.93 -15.53
C GLY A 144 7.01 13.50 -14.61
N LYS A 145 7.10 14.17 -13.45
CA LYS A 145 7.97 13.78 -12.33
C LYS A 145 7.16 13.63 -11.06
N LEU A 146 7.43 12.58 -10.28
CA LEU A 146 6.84 12.37 -8.95
C LEU A 146 7.77 12.98 -7.89
N SER A 147 7.38 14.11 -7.32
CA SER A 147 8.20 14.85 -6.34
C SER A 147 7.58 14.77 -4.95
N LYS A 148 8.35 14.35 -3.93
CA LYS A 148 7.88 14.33 -2.54
C LYS A 148 7.80 15.76 -2.01
N LEU A 149 6.62 16.17 -1.56
CA LEU A 149 6.39 17.49 -0.95
C LEU A 149 6.51 17.47 0.57
N GLY A 150 6.17 16.34 1.19
CA GLY A 150 6.19 16.23 2.65
C GLY A 150 5.17 15.22 3.15
N TYR A 151 4.46 15.60 4.21
CA TYR A 151 3.47 14.74 4.87
C TYR A 151 2.17 15.48 5.13
N ILE A 152 1.05 14.76 5.01
CA ILE A 152 -0.30 15.22 5.37
C ILE A 152 -0.87 14.35 6.47
N LYS A 153 -1.74 14.95 7.28
CA LYS A 153 -2.57 14.23 8.25
C LYS A 153 -4.01 14.60 7.97
N SER A 154 -4.87 13.59 7.79
CA SER A 154 -6.29 13.87 7.58
C SER A 154 -6.94 14.35 8.88
N ASN A 155 -7.87 15.29 8.79
CA ASN A 155 -8.69 15.74 9.92
C ASN A 155 -10.08 15.08 9.94
N GLN A 156 -10.43 14.32 8.89
CA GLN A 156 -11.66 13.56 8.77
C GLN A 156 -11.34 12.16 8.23
N TYR A 157 -12.17 11.16 8.55
CA TYR A 157 -12.02 9.85 7.93
C TYR A 157 -12.27 9.94 6.42
N LEU A 158 -11.50 9.20 5.63
CA LEU A 158 -11.69 9.09 4.17
C LEU A 158 -12.91 8.24 3.83
N THR A 159 -13.23 7.25 4.66
CA THR A 159 -14.35 6.32 4.46
C THR A 159 -14.76 5.71 5.80
N LEU A 160 -16.07 5.50 5.99
CA LEU A 160 -16.59 4.65 7.04
C LEU A 160 -16.75 3.22 6.49
N MET A 161 -16.11 2.24 7.13
CA MET A 161 -16.24 0.84 6.74
C MET A 161 -17.60 0.27 7.19
N ALA A 162 -18.05 -0.81 6.53
CA ALA A 162 -19.31 -1.49 6.87
C ALA A 162 -19.38 -2.01 8.32
N ASN A 163 -18.23 -2.24 8.95
CA ASN A 163 -18.13 -2.63 10.36
C ASN A 163 -18.06 -1.43 11.33
N GLY A 164 -18.41 -0.22 10.87
CA GLY A 164 -18.39 1.01 11.67
C GLY A 164 -17.00 1.58 11.94
N ARG A 165 -15.92 0.98 11.43
CA ARG A 165 -14.56 1.49 11.62
C ARG A 165 -14.25 2.63 10.65
N GLU A 166 -13.62 3.66 11.18
CA GLU A 166 -13.19 4.82 10.42
C GLU A 166 -11.85 4.58 9.73
N LEU A 167 -11.80 4.82 8.42
CA LEU A 167 -10.58 4.75 7.64
C LEU A 167 -9.99 6.16 7.50
N TRP A 168 -9.09 6.53 8.41
CA TRP A 168 -8.38 7.81 8.45
C TRP A 168 -7.29 7.96 7.39
#